data_AF-A0A183UE08-F1
#
_entry.id   AF-A0A183UE08-F1
#
_cell.length_a   1.000
_cell.length_b   1.000
_cell.length_c   1.000
_cell.angle_alpha   90.00
_cell.angle_beta   90.00
_cell.angle_gamma   90.00
#
_symmetry.space_group_name_H-M   'P 1'
#
loop_
_entity.id
_entity.type
_entity.pdbx_description
1 polymer ?
#
loop_
_entity_poly.entity_id
_entity_poly.type
_entity_poly.pdbx_seq_one_letter_code
_entity_poly.pdbx_strand_id
1 'polypeptide(L)'
;LQASAGAIQNLAACDFDPSVAVRACVRTEKGLPVLVELLRLNDDKVVCAVTTALRNLALDQRNRELIGKYAMKDLVSKLPRPDQRARDASVSDATVGAVLGILFETVKHSADFTRNVHECGGTDRLRYLARSHPMYSARICKYASQVLYVMWQHKELHDGFKRSGLKESDFYSGTTSRARDSTTLARPISSQGAERPANLRSENLDDSGSGSGTGRYGAMGSTCSVHFWDSCTLRSLMKDLFKKISIHRHPVNVSIDSQGGRRRYS
;
A
#
# COMPACT_ATOMS: atom_id res chain seq x y z
N LEU A 1 9.64 -6.96 -14.78
CA LEU A 1 8.49 -6.15 -14.32
C LEU A 1 8.44 -6.03 -12.79
N GLN A 2 8.24 -7.13 -12.04
CA GLN A 2 8.15 -7.11 -10.56
C GLN A 2 9.29 -6.32 -9.87
N ALA A 3 10.56 -6.63 -10.19
CA ALA A 3 11.72 -5.97 -9.57
C ALA A 3 11.72 -4.44 -9.79
N SER A 4 11.31 -3.98 -10.96
CA SER A 4 11.20 -2.56 -11.29
C SER A 4 10.13 -1.85 -10.46
N ALA A 5 8.98 -2.50 -10.24
CA ALA A 5 7.92 -1.99 -9.36
C ALA A 5 8.36 -1.99 -7.88
N GLY A 6 9.06 -3.04 -7.43
CA GLY A 6 9.63 -3.11 -6.08
C GLY A 6 10.69 -2.03 -5.80
N ALA A 7 11.50 -1.66 -6.80
CA ALA A 7 12.42 -0.53 -6.67
C ALA A 7 11.66 0.80 -6.45
N ILE A 8 10.60 1.07 -7.22
CA ILE A 8 9.75 2.26 -7.05
C ILE A 8 9.05 2.24 -5.68
N GLN A 9 8.52 1.09 -5.25
CA GLN A 9 7.92 0.89 -3.93
C GLN A 9 8.86 1.34 -2.82
N ASN A 10 10.11 0.85 -2.84
CA ASN A 10 11.11 1.17 -1.82
C ASN A 10 11.51 2.66 -1.86
N LEU A 11 11.78 3.21 -3.05
CA LEU A 11 12.18 4.61 -3.23
C LEU A 11 11.07 5.61 -2.82
N ALA A 12 9.80 5.22 -2.87
CA ALA A 12 8.66 6.06 -2.50
C ALA A 12 8.16 5.86 -1.06
N ALA A 13 8.77 4.97 -0.27
CA ALA A 13 8.16 4.40 0.95
C ALA A 13 8.07 5.32 2.18
N CYS A 14 8.97 6.29 2.33
CA CYS A 14 9.05 7.13 3.52
C CYS A 14 8.78 8.61 3.23
N ASP A 15 8.57 9.40 4.28
CA ASP A 15 8.33 10.85 4.18
C ASP A 15 9.62 11.65 4.40
N PHE A 16 10.61 11.35 3.55
CA PHE A 16 11.90 12.01 3.49
C PHE A 16 12.08 12.64 2.10
N ASP A 17 12.77 13.78 2.00
CA ASP A 17 12.80 14.61 0.79
C ASP A 17 13.16 13.89 -0.52
N PRO A 18 14.13 12.95 -0.57
CA PRO A 18 14.39 12.19 -1.79
C PRO A 18 13.22 11.27 -2.20
N SER A 19 12.46 10.73 -1.24
CA SER A 19 11.24 9.97 -1.52
C SER A 19 10.10 10.87 -2.00
N VAL A 20 9.99 12.10 -1.47
CA VAL A 20 9.07 13.14 -2.02
C VAL A 20 9.47 13.47 -3.46
N ALA A 21 10.77 13.68 -3.73
CA ALA A 21 11.30 13.94 -5.06
C ALA A 21 11.05 12.79 -6.04
N VAL A 22 11.19 11.52 -5.59
CA VAL A 22 10.80 10.33 -6.35
C VAL A 22 9.31 10.36 -6.68
N ARG A 23 8.43 10.59 -5.68
CA ARG A 23 6.97 10.68 -5.88
C ARG A 23 6.60 11.74 -6.92
N ALA A 24 7.26 12.90 -6.89
CA ALA A 24 7.08 13.95 -7.88
C ALA A 24 7.62 13.57 -9.27
N CYS A 25 8.83 12.98 -9.33
CA CYS A 25 9.49 12.58 -10.56
C CYS A 25 8.67 11.54 -11.34
N VAL A 26 8.19 10.49 -10.65
CA VAL A 26 7.33 9.43 -11.22
C VAL A 26 6.07 10.00 -11.89
N ARG A 27 5.48 11.06 -11.32
CA ARG A 27 4.37 11.79 -11.96
C ARG A 27 4.82 12.55 -13.20
N THR A 28 5.89 13.34 -13.11
CA THR A 28 6.36 14.15 -14.25
C THR A 28 6.81 13.31 -15.44
N GLU A 29 7.35 12.11 -15.19
CA GLU A 29 7.81 11.17 -16.21
C GLU A 29 6.73 10.19 -16.68
N LYS A 30 5.44 10.51 -16.48
CA LYS A 30 4.28 9.71 -16.90
C LYS A 30 4.31 8.25 -16.40
N GLY A 31 5.00 8.00 -15.29
CA GLY A 31 5.11 6.67 -14.69
C GLY A 31 3.81 6.14 -14.09
N LEU A 32 2.90 7.03 -13.67
CA LEU A 32 1.59 6.64 -13.12
C LEU A 32 0.74 5.83 -14.13
N PRO A 33 0.47 6.29 -15.37
CA PRO A 33 -0.15 5.46 -16.41
C PRO A 33 0.54 4.11 -16.63
N VAL A 34 1.88 4.09 -16.71
CA VAL A 34 2.65 2.85 -16.92
C VAL A 34 2.42 1.85 -15.78
N LEU A 35 2.41 2.31 -14.52
CA LEU A 35 2.13 1.46 -13.36
C LEU A 35 0.66 1.00 -13.33
N VAL A 36 -0.31 1.87 -13.63
CA VAL A 36 -1.73 1.50 -13.70
C VAL A 36 -1.99 0.46 -14.80
N GLU A 37 -1.27 0.52 -15.91
CA GLU A 37 -1.34 -0.49 -16.96
C GLU A 37 -0.80 -1.86 -16.54
N LEU A 38 0.19 -1.91 -15.63
CA LEU A 38 0.67 -3.18 -15.06
C LEU A 38 -0.35 -3.84 -14.12
N LEU A 39 -1.30 -3.09 -13.53
CA LEU A 39 -2.40 -3.67 -12.76
C LEU A 39 -3.28 -4.60 -13.62
N ARG A 40 -3.37 -4.35 -14.93
CA ARG A 40 -4.20 -5.16 -15.85
C ARG A 40 -3.60 -6.55 -16.16
N LEU A 41 -2.38 -6.84 -15.68
CA LEU A 41 -1.74 -8.14 -15.85
C LEU A 41 -2.33 -9.21 -14.90
N ASN A 42 -2.19 -10.48 -15.29
CA ASN A 42 -2.58 -11.65 -14.49
C ASN A 42 -1.37 -12.30 -13.79
N ASP A 43 -0.47 -11.48 -13.23
CA ASP A 43 0.66 -11.92 -12.41
C ASP A 43 0.51 -11.30 -11.01
N ASP A 44 0.19 -12.12 -10.01
CA ASP A 44 -0.04 -11.70 -8.63
C ASP A 44 1.18 -10.99 -8.02
N LYS A 45 2.40 -11.45 -8.32
CA LYS A 45 3.64 -10.86 -7.79
C LYS A 45 3.87 -9.47 -8.38
N VAL A 46 3.61 -9.29 -9.67
CA VAL A 46 3.67 -7.98 -10.33
C VAL A 46 2.57 -7.06 -9.79
N VAL A 47 1.32 -7.53 -9.71
CA VAL A 47 0.18 -6.72 -9.21
C VAL A 47 0.41 -6.31 -7.74
N CYS A 48 0.89 -7.20 -6.87
CA CYS A 48 1.22 -6.88 -5.48
C CYS A 48 2.27 -5.76 -5.37
N ALA A 49 3.40 -5.90 -6.08
CA ALA A 49 4.47 -4.91 -6.09
C ALA A 49 4.01 -3.56 -6.65
N VAL A 50 3.29 -3.57 -7.78
CA VAL A 50 2.76 -2.36 -8.43
C VAL A 50 1.72 -1.66 -7.55
N THR A 51 0.80 -2.41 -6.94
CA THR A 51 -0.23 -1.83 -6.06
C THR A 51 0.39 -1.22 -4.81
N THR A 52 1.41 -1.85 -4.24
CA THR A 52 2.14 -1.31 -3.08
C THR A 52 2.97 -0.08 -3.46
N ALA A 53 3.59 -0.06 -4.65
CA ALA A 53 4.23 1.13 -5.19
C ALA A 53 3.23 2.28 -5.39
N LEU A 54 2.07 2.02 -5.99
CA LEU A 54 1.01 3.02 -6.18
C LEU A 54 0.46 3.55 -4.84
N ARG A 55 0.32 2.71 -3.81
CA ARG A 55 -0.02 3.14 -2.44
C ARG A 55 1.00 4.14 -1.89
N ASN A 56 2.29 3.83 -2.02
CA ASN A 56 3.37 4.72 -1.56
C ASN A 56 3.42 6.02 -2.38
N LEU A 57 3.16 5.95 -3.68
CA LEU A 57 3.04 7.14 -4.55
C LEU A 57 1.85 8.03 -4.17
N ALA A 58 0.74 7.44 -3.72
CA ALA A 58 -0.48 8.14 -3.25
C ALA A 58 -0.34 8.84 -1.88
N LEU A 59 0.83 8.78 -1.23
CA LEU A 59 1.15 9.65 -0.09
C LEU A 59 1.27 11.13 -0.53
N ASP A 60 1.70 11.38 -1.78
CA ASP A 60 1.61 12.71 -2.40
C ASP A 60 0.17 12.96 -2.88
N GLN A 61 -0.44 14.06 -2.44
CA GLN A 61 -1.83 14.41 -2.76
C GLN A 61 -2.12 14.46 -4.27
N ARG A 62 -1.24 15.11 -5.05
CA ARG A 62 -1.42 15.26 -6.51
C ARG A 62 -1.31 13.91 -7.21
N ASN A 63 -0.49 12.98 -6.71
CA ASN A 63 -0.45 11.60 -7.19
C ASN A 63 -1.73 10.84 -6.82
N ARG A 64 -2.22 10.98 -5.58
CA ARG A 64 -3.46 10.36 -5.10
C ARG A 64 -4.65 10.74 -5.97
N GLU A 65 -4.76 12.01 -6.36
CA GLU A 65 -5.82 12.51 -7.24
C GLU A 65 -5.77 11.86 -8.63
N LEU A 66 -4.59 11.76 -9.24
CA LEU A 66 -4.40 11.11 -10.54
C LEU A 66 -4.67 9.59 -10.47
N ILE A 67 -4.21 8.92 -9.42
CA ILE A 67 -4.45 7.49 -9.18
C ILE A 67 -5.96 7.24 -9.01
N GLY A 68 -6.64 8.02 -8.18
CA GLY A 68 -8.09 7.91 -7.98
C GLY A 68 -8.89 8.13 -9.27
N LYS A 69 -8.42 9.00 -10.17
CA LYS A 69 -9.07 9.25 -11.46
C LYS A 69 -8.85 8.13 -12.49
N TYR A 70 -7.67 7.53 -12.56
CA TYR A 70 -7.30 6.62 -13.65
C TYR A 70 -7.23 5.14 -13.28
N ALA A 71 -7.06 4.79 -11.99
CA ALA A 71 -6.83 3.42 -11.53
C ALA A 71 -8.03 2.80 -10.81
N MET A 72 -9.03 3.57 -10.39
CA MET A 72 -10.04 3.10 -9.44
C MET A 72 -10.81 1.87 -9.92
N LYS A 73 -11.26 1.86 -11.18
CA LYS A 73 -11.94 0.72 -11.80
C LYS A 73 -11.05 -0.53 -11.82
N ASP A 74 -9.77 -0.38 -12.16
CA ASP A 74 -8.81 -1.48 -12.19
C ASP A 74 -8.52 -2.03 -10.78
N LEU A 75 -8.34 -1.16 -9.79
CA LEU A 75 -8.16 -1.52 -8.38
C LEU A 75 -9.37 -2.28 -7.83
N VAL A 76 -10.58 -1.74 -8.02
CA VAL A 76 -11.83 -2.42 -7.61
C VAL A 76 -12.00 -3.74 -8.35
N SER A 77 -11.59 -3.84 -9.62
CA SER A 77 -11.67 -5.08 -10.40
C SER A 77 -10.86 -6.24 -9.81
N LYS A 78 -9.77 -5.93 -9.08
CA LYS A 78 -8.88 -6.90 -8.40
C LYS A 78 -9.37 -7.35 -7.02
N LEU A 79 -10.39 -6.71 -6.44
CA LEU A 79 -11.02 -7.24 -5.23
C LEU A 79 -11.81 -8.52 -5.54
N PRO A 80 -11.83 -9.51 -4.62
CA PRO A 80 -12.68 -10.70 -4.73
C PRO A 80 -14.14 -10.36 -5.02
N ARG A 81 -14.82 -11.18 -5.82
CA ARG A 81 -16.20 -10.92 -6.23
C ARG A 81 -17.19 -11.79 -5.44
N PRO A 82 -18.40 -11.28 -5.10
CA PRO A 82 -19.41 -12.07 -4.38
C PRO A 82 -19.98 -13.26 -5.16
N ASP A 83 -19.93 -13.24 -6.49
CA ASP A 83 -20.39 -14.32 -7.38
C ASP A 83 -19.39 -15.48 -7.49
N GLN A 84 -18.18 -15.32 -6.94
CA GLN A 84 -17.13 -16.32 -7.05
C GLN A 84 -17.36 -17.48 -6.06
N ARG A 85 -17.78 -18.63 -6.60
CA ARG A 85 -18.11 -19.85 -5.82
C ARG A 85 -16.95 -20.42 -4.99
N ALA A 86 -15.71 -20.07 -5.34
CA ALA A 86 -14.50 -20.55 -4.69
C ALA A 86 -13.43 -19.45 -4.68
N ARG A 87 -12.45 -19.56 -3.79
CA ARG A 87 -11.35 -18.60 -3.69
C ARG A 87 -10.46 -18.71 -4.93
N ASP A 88 -10.11 -17.58 -5.53
CA ASP A 88 -9.04 -17.55 -6.53
C ASP A 88 -7.70 -17.87 -5.85
N ALA A 89 -7.15 -19.04 -6.14
CA ALA A 89 -5.85 -19.45 -5.62
C ALA A 89 -4.69 -18.68 -6.27
N SER A 90 -4.91 -17.99 -7.40
CA SER A 90 -3.90 -17.14 -8.02
C SER A 90 -3.70 -15.81 -7.29
N VAL A 91 -4.67 -15.36 -6.48
CA VAL A 91 -4.61 -14.07 -5.78
C VAL A 91 -4.24 -14.24 -4.30
N SER A 92 -3.09 -13.69 -3.91
CA SER A 92 -2.59 -13.78 -2.54
C SER A 92 -3.27 -12.78 -1.58
N ASP A 93 -3.32 -13.12 -0.29
CA ASP A 93 -3.76 -12.18 0.76
C ASP A 93 -2.91 -10.89 0.75
N ALA A 94 -1.64 -10.97 0.34
CA ALA A 94 -0.77 -9.80 0.21
C ALA A 94 -1.27 -8.84 -0.88
N THR A 95 -1.65 -9.36 -2.05
CA THR A 95 -2.23 -8.56 -3.14
C THR A 95 -3.55 -7.92 -2.73
N VAL A 96 -4.45 -8.68 -2.10
CA VAL A 96 -5.73 -8.14 -1.61
C VAL A 96 -5.47 -7.04 -0.57
N GLY A 97 -4.52 -7.23 0.35
CA GLY A 97 -4.11 -6.24 1.34
C GLY A 97 -3.51 -4.97 0.73
N ALA A 98 -2.73 -5.09 -0.35
CA ALA A 98 -2.19 -3.96 -1.08
C ALA A 98 -3.31 -3.15 -1.77
N VAL A 99 -4.27 -3.83 -2.41
CA VAL A 99 -5.44 -3.19 -3.06
C VAL A 99 -6.30 -2.47 -2.03
N LEU A 100 -6.61 -3.12 -0.90
CA LEU A 100 -7.30 -2.47 0.23
C LEU A 100 -6.55 -1.24 0.75
N GLY A 101 -5.22 -1.29 0.78
CA GLY A 101 -4.40 -0.19 1.29
C GLY A 101 -4.37 1.06 0.42
N ILE A 102 -4.45 0.92 -0.92
CA ILE A 102 -4.57 2.07 -1.82
C ILE A 102 -6.01 2.57 -1.92
N LEU A 103 -7.01 1.68 -1.82
CA LEU A 103 -8.40 2.08 -1.68
C LEU A 103 -8.60 2.89 -0.39
N PHE A 104 -8.10 2.41 0.75
CA PHE A 104 -8.10 3.14 2.03
C PHE A 104 -7.50 4.55 1.89
N GLU A 105 -6.30 4.66 1.32
CA GLU A 105 -5.61 5.94 1.20
C GLU A 105 -6.36 6.90 0.24
N THR A 106 -6.97 6.42 -0.83
CA THR A 106 -7.75 7.27 -1.75
C THR A 106 -9.09 7.71 -1.17
N VAL A 107 -9.86 6.81 -0.54
CA VAL A 107 -11.18 7.15 0.03
C VAL A 107 -11.08 8.01 1.29
N LYS A 108 -10.04 7.86 2.10
CA LYS A 108 -9.88 8.59 3.37
C LYS A 108 -9.93 10.11 3.23
N HIS A 109 -9.45 10.65 2.10
CA HIS A 109 -9.33 12.09 1.89
C HIS A 109 -10.27 12.65 0.82
N SER A 110 -11.23 11.86 0.32
CA SER A 110 -12.16 12.31 -0.73
C SER A 110 -13.48 11.53 -0.77
N ALA A 111 -14.58 12.28 -0.68
CA ALA A 111 -15.92 11.75 -0.95
C ALA A 111 -16.13 11.41 -2.44
N ASP A 112 -15.50 12.13 -3.38
CA ASP A 112 -15.64 11.81 -4.81
C ASP A 112 -14.97 10.48 -5.18
N PHE A 113 -13.78 10.18 -4.63
CA PHE A 113 -13.19 8.85 -4.79
C PHE A 113 -13.99 7.76 -4.08
N THR A 114 -14.58 8.07 -2.93
CA THR A 114 -15.51 7.15 -2.24
C THR A 114 -16.75 6.84 -3.10
N ARG A 115 -17.32 7.86 -3.75
CA ARG A 115 -18.44 7.71 -4.69
C ARG A 115 -18.02 6.85 -5.89
N ASN A 116 -16.84 7.10 -6.46
CA ASN A 116 -16.33 6.32 -7.59
C ASN A 116 -16.08 4.84 -7.24
N VAL A 117 -15.58 4.54 -6.03
CA VAL A 117 -15.47 3.15 -5.52
C VAL A 117 -16.85 2.49 -5.46
N HIS A 118 -17.87 3.20 -4.98
CA HIS A 118 -19.23 2.70 -4.91
C HIS A 118 -19.82 2.43 -6.30
N GLU A 119 -19.72 3.38 -7.23
CA GLU A 119 -20.16 3.27 -8.62
C GLU A 119 -19.45 2.14 -9.40
N CYS A 120 -18.19 1.84 -9.06
CA CYS A 120 -17.46 0.68 -9.61
C CYS A 120 -17.88 -0.68 -9.00
N GLY A 121 -18.89 -0.71 -8.12
CA GLY A 121 -19.31 -1.92 -7.39
C GLY A 121 -18.36 -2.35 -6.27
N GLY A 122 -17.47 -1.46 -5.82
CA GLY A 122 -16.47 -1.75 -4.79
C GLY A 122 -17.08 -2.01 -3.42
N THR A 123 -18.19 -1.35 -3.08
CA THR A 123 -18.85 -1.51 -1.78
C THR A 123 -19.28 -2.95 -1.52
N ASP A 124 -19.87 -3.64 -2.51
CA ASP A 124 -20.32 -5.03 -2.33
C ASP A 124 -19.16 -6.02 -2.28
N ARG A 125 -18.08 -5.79 -3.03
CA ARG A 125 -16.84 -6.57 -2.93
C ARG A 125 -16.20 -6.43 -1.54
N LEU A 126 -16.17 -5.22 -1.00
CA LEU A 126 -15.67 -4.95 0.35
C LEU A 126 -16.56 -5.58 1.43
N ARG A 127 -17.89 -5.49 1.30
CA ARG A 127 -18.86 -6.12 2.23
C ARG A 127 -18.77 -7.64 2.23
N TYR A 128 -18.61 -8.25 1.06
CA TYR A 128 -18.33 -9.67 0.91
C TYR A 128 -17.03 -10.02 1.64
N LEU A 129 -15.91 -9.38 1.27
CA LEU A 129 -14.59 -9.66 1.82
C LEU A 129 -14.51 -9.48 3.36
N ALA A 130 -15.21 -8.50 3.92
CA ALA A 130 -15.33 -8.29 5.37
C ALA A 130 -15.99 -9.48 6.10
N ARG A 131 -16.84 -10.25 5.41
CA ARG A 131 -17.58 -11.40 5.95
C ARG A 131 -17.00 -12.75 5.51
N SER A 132 -16.08 -12.79 4.55
CA SER A 132 -15.44 -14.01 4.01
C SER A 132 -14.38 -14.66 4.93
N HIS A 133 -14.53 -14.61 6.26
CA HIS A 133 -13.69 -15.40 7.16
C HIS A 133 -14.30 -16.81 7.32
N PRO A 134 -13.53 -17.93 7.29
CA PRO A 134 -12.06 -18.03 7.28
C PRO A 134 -11.39 -18.12 5.90
N MET A 135 -12.14 -17.94 4.80
CA MET A 135 -11.65 -18.03 3.42
C MET A 135 -10.54 -17.01 3.09
N TYR A 136 -10.59 -15.84 3.73
CA TYR A 136 -9.51 -14.86 3.79
C TYR A 136 -9.06 -14.66 5.24
N SER A 137 -7.79 -14.25 5.46
CA SER A 137 -7.29 -14.05 6.82
C SER A 137 -8.04 -12.93 7.54
N ALA A 138 -8.20 -13.07 8.86
CA ALA A 138 -8.88 -12.09 9.71
C ALA A 138 -8.29 -10.66 9.58
N ARG A 139 -7.02 -10.52 9.19
CA ARG A 139 -6.38 -9.22 8.90
C ARG A 139 -7.00 -8.55 7.67
N ILE A 140 -7.23 -9.31 6.59
CA ILE A 140 -7.84 -8.81 5.36
C ILE A 140 -9.31 -8.46 5.58
N CYS A 141 -10.07 -9.32 6.27
CA CYS A 141 -11.48 -9.04 6.59
C CYS A 141 -11.61 -7.74 7.44
N LYS A 142 -10.79 -7.59 8.49
CA LYS A 142 -10.73 -6.35 9.29
C LYS A 142 -10.34 -5.12 8.47
N TYR A 143 -9.39 -5.25 7.53
CA TYR A 143 -8.98 -4.12 6.70
C TYR A 143 -10.10 -3.71 5.72
N ALA A 144 -10.84 -4.66 5.15
CA ALA A 144 -12.03 -4.37 4.35
C ALA A 144 -13.11 -3.64 5.16
N SER A 145 -13.39 -4.07 6.40
CA SER A 145 -14.27 -3.34 7.32
C SER A 145 -13.77 -1.92 7.64
N GLN A 146 -12.44 -1.72 7.74
CA GLN A 146 -11.87 -0.39 7.97
C GLN A 146 -12.01 0.54 6.76
N VAL A 147 -11.92 0.01 5.53
CA VAL A 147 -12.24 0.78 4.31
C VAL A 147 -13.71 1.19 4.32
N LEU A 148 -14.63 0.24 4.56
CA LEU A 148 -16.07 0.53 4.65
C LEU A 148 -16.38 1.58 5.72
N TYR A 149 -15.81 1.45 6.92
CA TYR A 149 -15.97 2.43 7.99
C TYR A 149 -15.61 3.85 7.53
N VAL A 150 -14.48 4.02 6.83
CA VAL A 150 -14.04 5.31 6.28
C VAL A 150 -14.97 5.79 5.16
N MET A 151 -15.43 4.91 4.27
CA MET A 151 -16.42 5.29 3.25
C MET A 151 -17.71 5.86 3.87
N TRP A 152 -18.12 5.34 5.03
CA TRP A 152 -19.29 5.83 5.77
C TRP A 152 -19.05 7.14 6.55
N GLN A 153 -17.80 7.59 6.76
CA GLN A 153 -17.55 8.88 7.41
C GLN A 153 -17.91 10.07 6.51
N HIS A 154 -17.96 9.87 5.18
CA HIS A 154 -18.42 10.86 4.21
C HIS A 154 -19.96 10.97 4.23
N LYS A 155 -20.45 11.81 5.15
CA LYS A 155 -21.89 12.04 5.40
C LYS A 155 -22.65 12.50 4.16
N GLU A 156 -21.99 13.25 3.28
CA GLU A 156 -22.53 13.72 2.00
C GLU A 156 -22.88 12.58 1.01
N LEU A 157 -22.38 11.36 1.25
CA LEU A 157 -22.69 10.18 0.43
C LEU A 157 -23.80 9.31 1.01
N HIS A 158 -24.26 9.57 2.24
CA HIS A 158 -25.24 8.72 2.94
C HIS A 158 -26.53 8.54 2.14
N ASP A 159 -27.04 9.60 1.52
CA ASP A 159 -28.26 9.51 0.72
C ASP A 159 -28.02 8.80 -0.62
N GLY A 160 -26.79 8.83 -1.15
CA GLY A 160 -26.39 7.98 -2.26
C GLY A 160 -26.43 6.49 -1.87
N PHE A 161 -25.80 6.13 -0.75
CA PHE A 161 -25.80 4.76 -0.25
C PHE A 161 -27.21 4.24 0.08
N LYS A 162 -28.07 5.07 0.70
CA LYS A 162 -29.47 4.72 0.98
C LYS A 162 -30.28 4.49 -0.29
N ARG A 163 -30.09 5.30 -1.35
CA ARG A 163 -30.72 5.07 -2.66
C ARG A 163 -30.28 3.75 -3.29
N SER A 164 -29.04 3.33 -3.06
CA SER A 164 -28.52 2.00 -3.43
C SER A 164 -28.94 0.88 -2.46
N GLY A 165 -29.88 1.12 -1.54
CA GLY A 165 -30.39 0.14 -0.58
C GLY A 165 -29.45 -0.21 0.59
N LEU A 166 -28.34 0.51 0.75
CA LEU A 166 -27.36 0.26 1.80
C LEU A 166 -27.70 1.04 3.09
N LYS A 167 -27.43 0.42 4.24
CA LYS A 167 -27.65 1.00 5.57
C LYS A 167 -26.37 0.95 6.41
N GLU A 168 -26.37 1.65 7.53
CA GLU A 168 -25.19 1.77 8.40
C GLU A 168 -24.57 0.42 8.77
N SER A 169 -25.39 -0.58 9.14
CA SER A 169 -24.92 -1.93 9.49
C SER A 169 -24.13 -2.65 8.40
N ASP A 170 -24.24 -2.22 7.14
CA ASP A 170 -23.46 -2.78 6.05
C ASP A 170 -21.99 -2.33 6.07
N PHE A 171 -21.74 -1.12 6.56
CA PHE A 171 -20.40 -0.54 6.68
C PHE A 171 -19.75 -0.90 8.04
N TYR A 172 -20.55 -1.11 9.09
CA TYR A 172 -20.11 -1.59 10.40
C TYR A 172 -20.27 -3.11 10.57
N SER A 173 -19.75 -3.89 9.61
CA SER A 173 -19.77 -5.35 9.70
C SER A 173 -18.76 -5.88 10.73
N GLY A 174 -19.21 -6.03 11.98
CA GLY A 174 -18.82 -7.16 12.85
C GLY A 174 -17.43 -7.17 13.50
N THR A 175 -16.63 -6.10 13.47
CA THR A 175 -15.43 -6.00 14.34
C THR A 175 -15.07 -4.63 14.87
N THR A 176 -15.86 -3.59 14.56
CA THR A 176 -15.84 -2.32 15.31
C THR A 176 -16.59 -2.47 16.62
N SER A 177 -16.15 -3.42 17.47
CA SER A 177 -16.33 -3.20 18.91
C SER A 177 -15.63 -1.89 19.22
N ARG A 178 -16.34 -1.01 19.92
CA ARG A 178 -15.82 0.31 20.29
C ARG A 178 -14.67 0.05 21.26
N ALA A 179 -13.43 0.06 20.76
CA ALA A 179 -12.22 0.14 21.57
C ALA A 179 -12.09 1.55 22.17
N ARG A 180 -13.14 1.93 22.90
CA ARG A 180 -13.15 2.98 23.89
C ARG A 180 -12.32 2.44 25.04
N ASP A 181 -11.21 3.11 25.31
CA ASP A 181 -10.41 3.00 26.52
C ASP A 181 -9.72 1.64 26.76
N SER A 182 -8.72 1.33 25.92
CA SER A 182 -7.66 0.36 26.27
C SER A 182 -6.52 1.01 27.06
N THR A 183 -6.84 1.89 28.02
CA THR A 183 -5.89 2.40 29.02
C THR A 183 -5.70 1.37 30.13
N THR A 184 -5.14 0.21 29.79
CA THR A 184 -4.81 -0.85 30.73
C THR A 184 -3.43 -1.43 30.42
N LEU A 185 -2.38 -0.67 30.77
CA LEU A 185 -1.06 -1.22 31.07
C LEU A 185 -1.12 -2.03 32.40
N ALA A 186 -1.94 -3.08 32.41
CA ALA A 186 -1.99 -4.07 33.47
C ALA A 186 -0.99 -5.18 33.13
N ARG A 187 0.19 -5.13 33.77
CA ARG A 187 1.22 -6.17 33.64
C ARG A 187 0.68 -7.50 34.20
N PRO A 188 0.88 -8.65 33.53
CA PRO A 188 0.61 -9.95 34.14
C PRO A 188 1.61 -10.22 35.28
N ILE A 189 1.09 -10.74 36.38
CA ILE A 189 1.84 -11.21 37.54
C ILE A 189 2.44 -12.59 37.24
N SER A 190 3.67 -12.83 37.70
CA SER A 190 4.07 -14.16 38.18
C SER A 190 5.01 -14.02 39.36
N SER A 191 4.83 -14.86 40.37
CA SER A 191 5.44 -14.77 41.70
C SER A 191 5.67 -16.17 42.26
N GLN A 192 6.63 -16.31 43.20
CA GLN A 192 7.18 -17.57 43.76
C GLN A 192 8.26 -18.20 42.86
N GLY A 193 9.38 -18.73 43.36
CA GLY A 193 9.88 -18.86 44.74
C GLY A 193 11.42 -18.92 44.79
N ALA A 194 12.01 -18.99 45.99
CA ALA A 194 13.44 -18.74 46.22
C ALA A 194 14.37 -19.96 46.02
N GLU A 195 15.65 -19.69 45.71
CA GLU A 195 16.83 -20.15 46.51
C GLU A 195 18.15 -19.44 46.07
N ARG A 196 19.14 -19.42 46.97
CA ARG A 196 20.53 -18.85 46.86
C ARG A 196 21.49 -19.90 47.48
N PRO A 197 22.85 -19.86 47.37
CA PRO A 197 23.77 -18.73 47.05
C PRO A 197 24.63 -19.04 45.78
N ALA A 198 25.86 -18.55 45.47
CA ALA A 198 26.86 -17.75 46.19
C ALA A 198 27.86 -17.00 45.25
N ASN A 199 28.73 -16.18 45.86
CA ASN A 199 30.13 -15.85 45.50
C ASN A 199 30.53 -15.34 44.09
N LEU A 200 30.86 -14.04 44.05
CA LEU A 200 32.14 -13.38 43.64
C LEU A 200 31.80 -11.93 43.24
N ARG A 201 31.88 -10.93 44.13
CA ARG A 201 33.06 -10.23 44.71
C ARG A 201 33.65 -9.17 43.77
N SER A 202 33.82 -7.96 44.33
CA SER A 202 34.61 -6.80 43.85
C SER A 202 34.02 -6.01 42.66
N GLU A 203 34.06 -4.67 42.63
CA GLU A 203 34.34 -3.65 43.68
C GLU A 203 33.93 -2.24 43.17
N ASN A 204 33.84 -1.27 44.08
CA ASN A 204 33.97 0.19 43.89
C ASN A 204 32.76 1.11 43.55
N LEU A 205 32.47 1.93 44.56
CA LEU A 205 32.25 3.39 44.58
C LEU A 205 30.91 4.01 44.12
N ASP A 206 30.22 4.52 45.14
CA ASP A 206 29.44 5.77 45.19
C ASP A 206 30.29 7.00 44.72
N ASP A 207 29.80 8.21 44.47
CA ASP A 207 28.62 8.91 44.99
C ASP A 207 28.17 10.10 44.10
N SER A 208 26.91 10.50 44.28
CA SER A 208 26.23 11.81 44.05
C SER A 208 26.83 12.91 43.16
N GLY A 209 25.95 13.50 42.33
CA GLY A 209 26.18 14.75 41.61
C GLY A 209 24.92 15.38 41.02
N SER A 210 24.08 16.02 41.86
CA SER A 210 22.85 16.72 41.44
C SER A 210 23.14 17.96 40.58
N GLY A 211 22.40 18.18 39.50
CA GLY A 211 22.56 19.39 38.67
C GLY A 211 21.42 19.63 37.68
N SER A 212 20.50 20.54 38.02
CA SER A 212 19.42 20.99 37.13
C SER A 212 19.96 21.80 35.95
N GLY A 213 19.53 21.50 34.72
CA GLY A 213 19.95 22.24 33.51
C GLY A 213 18.93 22.15 32.38
N THR A 214 18.12 23.19 32.21
CA THR A 214 17.12 23.28 31.14
C THR A 214 17.73 23.62 29.78
N GLY A 215 17.39 22.81 28.78
CA GLY A 215 17.16 23.23 27.39
C GLY A 215 18.25 24.03 26.65
N ARG A 216 18.98 23.33 25.76
CA ARG A 216 19.33 23.79 24.39
C ARG A 216 20.05 22.65 23.65
N TYR A 217 19.31 21.86 22.86
CA TYR A 217 19.96 21.18 21.73
C TYR A 217 20.25 22.25 20.69
N GLY A 218 21.49 22.73 20.65
CA GLY A 218 21.94 23.64 19.63
C GLY A 218 21.78 22.98 18.27
N ALA A 219 21.09 23.66 17.34
CA ALA A 219 21.03 23.22 15.96
C ALA A 219 22.44 23.31 15.36
N MET A 220 23.18 22.19 15.38
CA MET A 220 24.33 22.02 14.51
C MET A 220 23.82 21.90 13.08
N GLY A 221 23.64 23.06 12.45
CA GLY A 221 23.49 23.20 11.00
C GLY A 221 24.76 22.73 10.31
N SER A 222 24.94 21.41 10.24
CA SER A 222 26.02 20.79 9.49
C SER A 222 25.49 20.49 8.10
N THR A 223 25.89 21.31 7.13
CA THR A 223 25.49 21.20 5.72
C THR A 223 26.18 20.04 5.02
N CYS A 224 25.99 18.83 5.54
CA CYS A 224 26.16 17.60 4.76
C CYS A 224 24.95 17.50 3.83
N SER A 225 24.96 18.28 2.75
CA SER A 225 24.07 18.07 1.60
C SER A 225 24.48 16.75 0.95
N VAL A 226 23.97 15.64 1.50
CA VAL A 226 24.09 14.32 0.89
C VAL A 226 23.19 14.39 -0.35
N HIS A 227 23.78 14.78 -1.49
CA HIS A 227 23.08 14.86 -2.79
C HIS A 227 22.66 13.46 -3.21
N PHE A 228 21.55 12.99 -2.64
CA PHE A 228 21.11 11.60 -2.75
C PHE A 228 20.87 11.22 -4.22
N TRP A 229 20.36 12.18 -5.01
CA TRP A 229 20.46 12.22 -6.47
C TRP A 229 20.44 13.69 -6.93
N ASP A 230 21.17 14.05 -7.99
CA ASP A 230 20.82 15.25 -8.76
C ASP A 230 19.47 15.05 -9.47
N SER A 231 18.72 16.14 -9.63
CA SER A 231 17.39 16.14 -10.26
C SER A 231 17.42 15.66 -11.71
N CYS A 232 18.51 15.91 -12.46
CA CYS A 232 18.66 15.41 -13.83
C CYS A 232 18.93 13.90 -13.82
N THR A 233 19.80 13.42 -12.94
CA THR A 233 20.13 11.99 -12.77
C THR A 233 18.89 11.18 -12.37
N LEU A 234 18.15 11.63 -11.36
CA LEU A 234 16.89 10.98 -10.93
C LEU A 234 15.88 10.92 -12.07
N ARG A 235 15.76 12.00 -12.86
CA ARG A 235 14.86 12.06 -14.02
C ARG A 235 15.26 11.06 -15.11
N SER A 236 16.56 10.98 -15.44
CA SER A 236 17.06 10.03 -16.45
C SER A 236 16.82 8.58 -16.02
N LEU A 237 17.15 8.24 -14.77
CA LEU A 237 16.93 6.91 -14.22
C LEU A 237 15.46 6.48 -14.26
N MET A 238 14.54 7.40 -13.93
CA MET A 238 13.10 7.12 -14.00
C MET A 238 12.62 6.94 -15.45
N LYS A 239 13.08 7.77 -16.40
CA LYS A 239 12.79 7.59 -17.83
C LYS A 239 13.24 6.23 -18.34
N ASP A 240 14.48 5.82 -18.05
CA ASP A 240 15.03 4.54 -18.47
C ASP A 240 14.31 3.36 -17.82
N LEU A 241 13.90 3.50 -16.55
CA LEU A 241 13.11 2.50 -15.84
C LEU A 241 11.74 2.30 -16.48
N PHE A 242 11.00 3.38 -16.76
CA PHE A 242 9.69 3.30 -17.43
C PHE A 242 9.79 2.83 -18.87
N LYS A 243 10.84 3.22 -19.61
CA LYS A 243 11.13 2.70 -20.95
C LYS A 243 11.38 1.19 -20.92
N LYS A 244 12.20 0.70 -19.98
CA LYS A 244 12.43 -0.75 -19.77
C LYS A 244 11.15 -1.50 -19.41
N ILE A 245 10.32 -0.94 -18.52
CA ILE A 245 9.01 -1.52 -18.16
C ILE A 245 8.10 -1.62 -19.40
N SER A 246 8.02 -0.57 -20.21
CA SER A 246 7.19 -0.54 -21.42
C SER A 246 7.63 -1.57 -22.46
N ILE A 247 8.95 -1.69 -22.71
CA ILE A 247 9.52 -2.69 -23.63
C ILE A 247 9.22 -4.13 -23.15
N HIS A 248 9.38 -4.42 -21.85
CA HIS A 248 9.11 -5.77 -21.32
C HIS A 248 7.62 -6.15 -21.29
N ARG A 249 6.71 -5.18 -21.45
CA ARG A 249 5.27 -5.43 -21.55
C ARG A 249 4.84 -5.78 -22.97
N HIS A 250 5.51 -5.22 -23.97
CA HIS A 250 5.29 -5.48 -25.38
C HIS A 250 6.56 -6.06 -26.01
N PRO A 251 6.89 -7.34 -25.75
CA PRO A 251 7.93 -8.01 -26.51
C PRO A 251 7.52 -7.96 -27.98
N VAL A 252 8.31 -7.27 -28.80
CA VAL A 252 8.13 -7.30 -30.25
C VAL A 252 8.34 -8.75 -30.65
N ASN A 253 7.28 -9.42 -31.11
CA ASN A 253 7.40 -10.75 -31.71
C ASN A 253 8.18 -10.61 -33.01
N VAL A 254 9.51 -10.72 -32.91
CA VAL A 254 10.36 -11.01 -34.05
C VAL A 254 10.12 -12.48 -34.38
N SER A 255 9.03 -12.73 -35.11
CA SER A 255 8.83 -14.00 -35.80
C SER A 255 9.96 -14.17 -36.80
N ILE A 256 10.99 -14.92 -36.43
CA ILE A 256 11.95 -15.45 -37.39
C ILE A 256 11.19 -16.51 -38.18
N ASP A 257 10.65 -16.11 -39.33
CA ASP A 257 10.01 -17.03 -40.26
C ASP A 257 11.08 -18.00 -40.79
N SER A 258 11.13 -19.18 -40.17
CA SER A 258 11.79 -20.36 -40.71
C SER A 258 11.00 -20.89 -41.91
N GLN A 259 11.04 -20.17 -43.03
CA GLN A 259 10.90 -20.79 -44.35
C GLN A 259 12.32 -20.92 -44.93
N GLY A 260 12.88 -22.12 -45.03
CA GLY A 260 12.22 -23.35 -45.45
C GLY A 260 12.57 -23.55 -46.91
N GLY A 261 13.80 -23.98 -47.18
CA GLY A 261 14.33 -24.04 -48.54
C GLY A 261 13.63 -25.10 -49.37
N ARG A 262 13.12 -24.72 -50.54
CA ARG A 262 13.09 -25.54 -51.76
C ARG A 262 12.93 -24.63 -52.99
N ARG A 263 14.03 -24.39 -53.70
CA ARG A 263 13.95 -24.00 -55.11
C ARG A 263 13.46 -25.22 -55.88
N ARG A 264 12.36 -25.09 -56.62
CA ARG A 264 12.17 -25.86 -57.86
C ARG A 264 12.36 -24.89 -59.02
N TYR A 265 13.35 -25.17 -59.85
CA TYR A 265 13.35 -24.74 -61.25
C TYR A 265 12.97 -25.99 -62.05
N SER A 266 12.06 -25.82 -63.00
CA SER A 266 11.60 -26.78 -64.02
C SER A 266 11.46 -28.24 -63.57
#